data_AF-A0A223KW88-F1
#
_entry.id   AF-A0A223KW88-F1
#
_cell.length_a   1.000
_cell.length_b   1.000
_cell.length_c   1.000
_cell.angle_alpha   90.00
_cell.angle_beta   90.00
_cell.angle_gamma   90.00
#
_symmetry.space_group_name_H-M   'P 1'
#
loop_
_entity.id
_entity.type
_entity.pdbx_description
1 polymer ?
#
loop_
_entity_poly.entity_id
_entity_poly.type
_entity_poly.pdbx_seq_one_letter_code
_entity_poly.pdbx_strand_id
1 'polypeptide(L)'
;MLKALKPPVEVVFQKENIRTLDEDGEVMLTVYSGLAQEESRSLAESVAWGKRRLAERGQFKTKYARYGYDYDEDENLVINPEQAEVIRRIYRELLAGKTTSGTGGQESRLHRNWKLLIVA
;
A
#
# COMPACT_ATOMS: atom_id res chain seq x y z
N MET A 1 -21.53 -8.09 -21.06
CA MET A 1 -21.04 -8.24 -19.68
C MET A 1 -22.08 -8.52 -18.57
N LEU A 2 -23.39 -8.33 -18.75
CA LEU A 2 -24.42 -8.80 -17.76
C LEU A 2 -25.45 -9.75 -18.39
N LYS A 3 -25.73 -9.56 -19.69
CA LYS A 3 -26.46 -10.47 -20.59
C LYS A 3 -25.92 -11.91 -20.63
N ALA A 4 -24.62 -12.09 -20.37
CA ALA A 4 -23.95 -13.38 -20.49
C ALA A 4 -24.15 -14.30 -19.26
N LEU A 5 -24.76 -13.79 -18.19
CA LEU A 5 -25.07 -14.56 -16.98
C LEU A 5 -26.28 -15.48 -17.19
N LYS A 6 -26.37 -16.58 -16.43
CA LYS A 6 -27.53 -17.48 -16.40
C LYS A 6 -28.12 -17.52 -14.98
N PRO A 7 -29.32 -16.96 -14.74
CA PRO A 7 -30.13 -16.16 -15.67
C PRO A 7 -29.50 -14.79 -15.98
N PRO A 8 -29.86 -14.15 -17.11
CA PRO A 8 -29.38 -12.81 -17.45
C PRO A 8 -29.91 -11.81 -16.42
N VAL A 9 -29.04 -10.89 -16.02
CA VAL A 9 -29.36 -9.86 -15.01
C VAL A 9 -29.47 -8.51 -15.69
N GLU A 10 -30.57 -7.81 -15.45
CA GLU A 10 -30.82 -6.45 -15.91
C GLU A 10 -30.70 -5.45 -14.76
N VAL A 11 -29.92 -4.40 -14.98
CA VAL A 11 -29.91 -3.20 -14.15
C VAL A 11 -30.52 -2.06 -14.95
N VAL A 12 -31.55 -1.42 -14.37
CA VAL A 12 -32.24 -0.27 -14.96
C VAL A 12 -31.88 0.97 -14.16
N PHE A 13 -31.23 1.93 -14.81
CA PHE A 13 -30.94 3.23 -14.25
C PHE A 13 -32.14 4.15 -14.52
N GLN A 14 -33.06 4.24 -13.56
CA GLN A 14 -34.31 4.99 -13.72
C GLN A 14 -34.11 6.47 -14.06
N LYS A 15 -33.07 7.10 -13.49
CA LYS A 15 -32.78 8.52 -13.69
C LYS A 15 -32.33 8.83 -15.12
N GLU A 16 -31.48 7.99 -15.67
CA GLU A 16 -30.89 8.17 -17.01
C GLU A 16 -31.71 7.43 -18.09
N ASN A 17 -32.78 6.72 -17.70
CA ASN A 17 -33.59 5.85 -18.54
C ASN A 17 -32.76 4.82 -19.34
N ILE A 18 -31.70 4.28 -18.72
CA ILE A 18 -30.78 3.33 -19.36
C ILE A 18 -31.08 1.91 -18.88
N ARG A 19 -31.18 0.98 -19.83
CA ARG A 19 -31.29 -0.46 -19.59
C ARG A 19 -29.99 -1.14 -20.00
N THR A 20 -29.36 -1.86 -19.07
CA THR A 20 -28.08 -2.54 -19.32
C THR A 20 -28.18 -3.79 -20.21
N LEU A 21 -29.40 -4.25 -20.51
CA LEU A 21 -29.61 -5.27 -21.52
C LEU A 21 -29.66 -4.70 -22.95
N ASP A 22 -29.75 -3.39 -23.16
CA ASP A 22 -29.73 -2.82 -24.52
C ASP A 22 -28.28 -2.57 -25.00
N GLU A 23 -28.02 -2.60 -26.32
CA GLU A 23 -26.66 -2.41 -26.87
C GLU A 23 -26.05 -1.05 -26.46
N ASP A 24 -26.87 0.00 -26.43
CA ASP A 24 -26.47 1.34 -26.00
C ASP A 24 -26.05 1.38 -24.51
N GLY A 25 -26.64 0.52 -23.69
CA GLY A 25 -26.34 0.40 -22.26
C GLY A 25 -24.95 -0.19 -22.00
N GLU A 26 -24.48 -1.11 -22.84
CA GLU A 26 -23.15 -1.72 -22.70
C GLU A 26 -22.03 -0.73 -23.08
N VAL A 27 -22.25 0.06 -24.14
CA VAL A 27 -21.31 1.12 -24.54
C VAL A 27 -21.24 2.22 -23.47
N MET A 28 -22.37 2.71 -22.98
CA MET A 28 -22.39 3.71 -21.91
C MET A 28 -21.74 3.20 -20.63
N LEU A 29 -22.03 1.97 -20.21
CA LEU A 29 -21.40 1.37 -19.03
C LEU A 29 -19.88 1.30 -19.16
N THR A 30 -19.38 0.97 -20.35
CA THR A 30 -17.95 0.92 -20.64
C THR A 30 -17.31 2.31 -20.52
N VAL A 31 -17.94 3.34 -21.09
CA VAL A 31 -17.45 4.73 -21.00
C VAL A 31 -17.45 5.21 -19.55
N TYR A 32 -18.56 5.03 -18.82
CA TYR A 32 -18.65 5.42 -17.41
C TYR A 32 -17.65 4.67 -16.54
N SER A 33 -17.42 3.38 -16.80
CA SER A 33 -16.40 2.60 -16.10
C SER A 33 -15.00 3.16 -16.36
N GLY A 34 -14.71 3.56 -17.60
CA GLY A 34 -13.44 4.20 -17.96
C GLY A 34 -13.21 5.51 -17.21
N LEU A 35 -14.22 6.39 -17.20
CA LEU A 35 -14.16 7.67 -16.48
C LEU A 35 -14.01 7.46 -14.97
N ALA A 36 -14.80 6.58 -14.37
CA ALA A 36 -14.71 6.27 -12.94
C ALA A 36 -13.34 5.68 -12.57
N GLN A 37 -12.75 4.86 -13.45
CA GLN A 37 -11.41 4.31 -13.24
C GLN A 37 -10.33 5.39 -13.33
N GLU A 38 -10.46 6.33 -14.28
CA GLU A 38 -9.54 7.47 -14.42
C GLU A 38 -9.59 8.38 -13.18
N GLU A 39 -10.79 8.73 -12.71
CA GLU A 39 -10.97 9.51 -11.47
C GLU A 39 -10.41 8.78 -10.25
N SER A 40 -10.64 7.46 -10.14
CA SER A 40 -10.10 6.64 -9.06
C SER A 40 -8.56 6.64 -9.04
N ARG A 41 -7.93 6.56 -10.22
CA ARG A 41 -6.47 6.64 -10.35
C ARG A 41 -5.95 8.03 -9.97
N SER A 42 -6.55 9.09 -10.49
CA SER A 42 -6.19 10.47 -10.18
C SER A 42 -6.27 10.77 -8.67
N LEU A 43 -7.32 10.28 -8.00
CA LEU A 43 -7.45 10.38 -6.55
C LEU A 43 -6.35 9.61 -5.81
N ALA A 44 -6.08 8.37 -6.23
CA ALA A 44 -5.03 7.55 -5.62
C ALA A 44 -3.65 8.19 -5.74
N GLU A 45 -3.34 8.77 -6.90
CA GLU A 45 -2.10 9.52 -7.15
C GLU A 45 -1.99 10.75 -6.25
N SER A 46 -3.07 11.51 -6.12
CA SER A 46 -3.14 12.69 -5.25
C SER A 46 -2.89 12.33 -3.78
N VAL A 47 -3.50 11.24 -3.29
CA VAL A 47 -3.28 10.73 -1.93
C VAL A 47 -1.84 10.26 -1.74
N ALA A 48 -1.29 9.52 -2.70
CA ALA A 48 0.09 9.04 -2.63
C ALA A 48 1.09 10.20 -2.62
N TRP A 49 0.87 11.21 -3.45
CA TRP A 49 1.66 12.43 -3.48
C TRP A 49 1.61 13.17 -2.14
N GLY A 50 0.42 13.32 -1.54
CA GLY A 50 0.25 13.93 -0.22
C GLY A 50 1.04 13.18 0.87
N LYS A 51 0.94 11.85 0.90
CA LYS A 51 1.72 11.01 1.84
C LYS A 51 3.23 11.16 1.65
N ARG A 52 3.69 11.20 0.40
CA ARG A 52 5.12 11.39 0.08
C ARG A 52 5.61 12.75 0.56
N ARG A 53 4.82 13.80 0.37
CA ARG A 53 5.16 15.16 0.80
C ARG A 53 5.16 15.34 2.32
N LEU A 54 4.33 14.59 3.03
CA LEU A 54 4.39 14.49 4.51
C LEU A 54 5.66 13.79 4.97
N ALA A 55 6.05 12.69 4.31
CA ALA A 55 7.29 11.98 4.60
C ALA A 55 8.54 12.85 4.34
N GLU A 56 8.58 13.60 3.23
CA GLU A 56 9.65 14.56 2.95
C GLU A 56 9.80 15.65 4.03
N ARG A 57 8.71 15.98 4.74
CA ARG A 57 8.70 16.95 5.85
C ARG A 57 8.95 16.32 7.22
N GLY A 58 9.21 15.01 7.28
CA GLY A 58 9.37 14.28 8.55
C GLY A 58 8.08 14.12 9.36
N GLN A 59 6.93 14.47 8.81
CA GLN A 59 5.61 14.42 9.48
C GLN A 59 4.86 13.13 9.14
N PHE A 60 5.58 12.02 8.96
CA PHE A 60 4.98 10.73 8.65
C PHE A 60 4.51 10.04 9.94
N LYS A 61 3.25 10.28 10.31
CA LYS A 61 2.63 9.66 11.49
C LYS A 61 2.05 8.29 11.15
N THR A 62 2.52 7.25 11.80
CA THR A 62 1.90 5.91 11.78
C THR A 62 1.08 5.71 13.05
N LYS A 63 -0.07 5.00 12.96
CA LYS A 63 -0.93 4.74 14.13
C LYS A 63 -0.19 4.04 15.28
N TYR A 64 0.83 3.25 14.95
CA TYR A 64 1.68 2.55 15.91
C TYR A 64 3.13 2.87 15.60
N ALA A 65 3.95 3.08 16.63
CA ALA A 65 5.40 3.21 16.46
C ALA A 65 5.97 1.87 15.99
N ARG A 66 6.98 1.89 15.12
CA ARG A 66 7.67 0.67 14.69
C ARG A 66 8.60 0.21 15.80
N TYR A 67 8.76 -1.11 15.98
CA TYR A 67 9.69 -1.68 16.95
C TYR A 67 11.10 -1.08 16.77
N GLY A 68 11.68 -0.58 17.87
CA GLY A 68 12.90 0.23 17.90
C GLY A 68 12.65 1.73 18.11
N TYR A 69 11.40 2.18 17.98
CA TYR A 69 10.99 3.57 18.13
C TYR A 69 9.72 3.67 18.98
N ASP A 70 9.59 4.78 19.70
CA ASP A 70 8.39 5.21 20.43
C ASP A 70 7.98 6.62 19.99
N TYR A 71 6.77 7.04 20.37
CA TYR A 71 6.34 8.43 20.23
C TYR A 71 6.62 9.19 21.54
N ASP A 72 7.20 10.38 21.44
CA ASP A 72 7.29 11.32 22.56
C ASP A 72 5.98 12.09 22.80
N GLU A 73 5.97 12.98 23.80
CA GLU A 73 4.79 13.83 24.13
C GLU A 73 4.37 14.75 22.97
N ASP A 74 5.30 15.07 22.07
CA ASP A 74 5.11 15.91 20.88
C ASP A 74 4.80 15.07 19.61
N GLU A 75 4.55 13.76 19.77
CA GLU A 75 4.27 12.79 18.71
C GLU A 75 5.41 12.63 17.68
N ASN A 76 6.67 12.89 18.07
CA ASN A 76 7.84 12.60 17.26
C ASN A 76 8.35 11.18 17.52
N LEU A 77 8.93 10.56 16.49
CA LEU A 77 9.56 9.24 16.57
C LEU A 77 10.92 9.35 17.29
N VAL A 78 10.99 8.83 18.51
CA VAL A 78 12.20 8.75 19.32
C VAL A 78 12.69 7.30 19.42
N ILE A 79 14.01 7.09 19.50
CA ILE A 79 14.59 5.74 19.57
C ILE A 79 14.32 5.15 20.96
N ASN A 80 13.74 3.95 21.01
CA ASN A 80 13.63 3.19 22.26
C ASN A 80 14.97 2.46 22.52
N PRO A 81 15.72 2.80 23.58
CA PRO A 81 17.06 2.25 23.82
C PRO A 81 17.06 0.74 24.09
N GLU A 82 16.04 0.20 24.76
CA GLU A 82 15.92 -1.22 25.07
C GLU A 82 15.71 -2.04 23.80
N GLN A 83 14.77 -1.61 22.95
CA GLN A 83 14.49 -2.27 21.67
C GLN A 83 15.64 -2.07 20.66
N ALA A 84 16.33 -0.93 20.71
CA ALA A 84 17.48 -0.65 19.87
C ALA A 84 18.65 -1.61 20.15
N GLU A 85 18.83 -2.08 21.39
CA GLU A 85 19.86 -3.09 21.70
C GLU A 85 19.58 -4.42 20.99
N VAL A 86 18.32 -4.84 20.97
CA VAL A 86 17.88 -6.04 20.24
C VAL A 86 18.17 -5.90 18.74
N ILE A 87 17.85 -4.75 18.15
CA ILE A 87 18.11 -4.47 16.73
C ILE A 87 19.62 -4.50 16.43
N ARG A 88 20.45 -3.86 17.27
CA ARG A 88 21.91 -3.89 17.13
C ARG A 88 22.49 -5.30 17.28
N ARG A 89 21.92 -6.13 18.16
CA ARG A 89 22.30 -7.54 18.29
C ARG A 89 21.98 -8.32 17.03
N ILE A 90 20.75 -8.23 16.52
CA ILE A 90 20.32 -8.89 15.28
C ILE A 90 21.22 -8.46 14.11
N TYR A 91 21.55 -7.16 14.02
CA TYR A 91 22.41 -6.65 12.97
C TYR A 91 23.83 -7.22 13.03
N ARG A 92 24.42 -7.29 14.23
CA ARG A 92 25.74 -7.94 14.44
C ARG A 92 25.72 -9.41 14.07
N GLU A 93 24.66 -10.13 14.44
CA GLU A 93 24.50 -11.55 14.11
C GLU A 93 24.37 -11.77 12.59
N LEU A 94 23.63 -10.90 11.91
CA LEU A 94 23.49 -10.95 10.45
C LEU A 94 24.82 -10.66 9.73
N LEU A 95 25.58 -9.65 10.19
CA LEU A 95 26.92 -9.37 9.69
C LEU A 95 27.92 -10.51 9.97
N ALA A 96 27.72 -11.25 11.06
CA ALA A 96 28.49 -12.45 11.39
C ALA A 96 28.03 -13.69 10.59
N GLY A 97 27.14 -13.53 9.59
CA GLY A 97 26.69 -14.61 8.71
C GLY A 97 25.61 -15.51 9.32
N LYS A 98 25.01 -15.15 10.46
CA LYS A 98 23.89 -15.90 11.04
C LYS A 98 22.61 -15.51 10.30
N THR A 99 22.11 -16.41 9.47
CA THR A 99 20.81 -16.28 8.83
C THR A 99 19.70 -16.66 9.81
N THR A 100 18.54 -15.99 9.71
CA THR A 100 17.33 -16.23 10.52
C THR A 100 16.75 -17.64 10.34
N SER A 101 17.25 -18.38 9.36
CA SER A 101 16.92 -19.76 9.07
C SER A 101 18.23 -20.53 9.08
N GLY A 102 18.30 -21.63 9.83
CA GLY A 102 19.44 -22.56 9.85
C GLY A 102 19.58 -23.34 8.53
N THR A 103 19.59 -22.66 7.39
CA THR A 103 19.78 -23.24 6.07
C THR A 103 20.81 -22.40 5.35
N GLY A 104 22.02 -22.93 5.26
CA GLY A 104 23.05 -22.38 4.39
C GLY A 104 22.56 -22.37 2.94
N GLY A 105 22.78 -21.25 2.26
CA GLY A 105 22.59 -21.11 0.82
C GLY A 105 21.46 -20.15 0.44
N GLN A 106 21.70 -19.41 -0.64
CA GLN A 106 20.82 -18.41 -1.29
C GLN A 106 20.91 -16.97 -0.75
N GLU A 107 22.15 -16.53 -0.50
CA GLU A 107 22.53 -15.12 -0.49
C GLU A 107 22.53 -14.58 -1.94
N SER A 108 21.59 -13.71 -2.30
CA SER A 108 21.79 -12.64 -3.30
C SER A 108 20.55 -11.74 -3.55
N ARG A 109 19.34 -12.11 -3.10
CA ARG A 109 18.11 -11.35 -3.47
C ARG A 109 17.56 -10.41 -2.40
N LEU A 110 17.86 -10.65 -1.12
CA LEU A 110 17.29 -9.87 -0.02
C LEU A 110 18.08 -8.58 0.29
N HIS A 111 19.34 -8.48 -0.12
CA HIS A 111 20.23 -7.35 0.24
C HIS A 111 19.79 -5.96 -0.25
N ARG A 112 18.86 -5.88 -1.21
CA ARG A 112 18.39 -4.60 -1.76
C ARG A 112 17.19 -3.99 -1.05
N ASN A 113 16.38 -4.76 -0.31
CA ASN A 113 15.10 -4.26 0.20
C ASN A 113 15.15 -3.72 1.64
N TRP A 114 16.09 -4.16 2.47
CA TRP A 114 16.13 -3.75 3.88
C TRP A 114 16.82 -2.39 4.11
N LYS A 115 17.64 -1.90 3.16
CA LYS A 115 18.18 -0.53 3.21
C LYS A 115 17.08 0.54 3.17
N LEU A 116 15.94 0.26 2.55
CA LEU A 116 14.81 1.21 2.46
C LEU A 116 14.00 1.31 3.77
N LEU A 117 14.07 0.31 4.65
CA LEU A 117 13.30 0.29 5.90
C LEU A 117 13.91 1.13 7.03
N ILE A 118 15.20 1.50 6.91
CA ILE A 118 15.95 2.23 7.94
C ILE A 118 16.16 3.71 7.56
N VAL A 119 15.93 4.10 6.30
CA VAL A 119 16.15 5.49 5.80
C VAL A 119 14.82 6.24 5.52
N ALA A 120 13.67 5.71 5.97
CA ALA A 120 12.37 6.36 5.81
C ALA A 120 11.61 6.52 7.12
#